data_AF-A0A378K7P4-F1
#
_entry.id   AF-A0A378K7P4-F1
#
_cell.length_a   1.000
_cell.length_b   1.000
_cell.length_c   1.000
_cell.angle_alpha   90.00
_cell.angle_beta   90.00
_cell.angle_gamma   90.00
#
_symmetry.space_group_name_H-M   'P 1'
#
loop_
_entity.id
_entity.type
_entity.pdbx_description
1 polymer ?
#
loop_
_entity_poly.entity_id
_entity_poly.type
_entity_poly.pdbx_seq_one_letter_code
_entity_poly.pdbx_strand_id
1 'polypeptide(L)'
;MKNEAIEKILNHQLIDLDLPALPAKHNHHGWEALYRLYFPEMPEVNTNFYNAFSKAYAQIFRDGLNSSPMLQYRSKAVRSDKRLVYHVVSFCGSELKWADDLLQNDKETVLAAVESDCNALEFASPLMQDDDDVVFKAIGNKRGFAIRYASPRLKENNDMCQSAVEENGLALEHIPSQHRDLNLSLRALRSNFFASLYCTANVRKTIEYQKVHELTDYQERNQLITFFLAKSSATKNARKTITAEEPNESIETLDL
;
A
#
# COMPACT_ATOMS: atom_id res chain seq x y z
N MET A 1 0.67 -14.99 9.63
CA MET A 1 2.04 -15.28 9.14
C MET A 1 2.95 -15.33 10.35
N LYS A 2 3.63 -16.45 10.59
CA LYS A 2 4.72 -16.48 11.57
C LYS A 2 5.86 -15.66 10.98
N ASN A 3 6.03 -14.42 11.44
CA ASN A 3 7.15 -13.62 11.03
C ASN A 3 8.38 -14.17 11.75
N GLU A 4 9.18 -14.97 11.06
CA GLU A 4 10.39 -15.62 11.59
C GLU A 4 11.33 -14.61 12.26
N ALA A 5 11.34 -13.35 11.78
CA ALA A 5 12.09 -12.27 12.41
C ALA A 5 11.55 -11.92 13.80
N ILE A 6 10.24 -11.95 14.02
CA ILE A 6 9.62 -11.68 15.32
C ILE A 6 9.84 -12.83 16.28
N GLU A 7 9.76 -14.08 15.82
CA GLU A 7 10.11 -15.23 16.66
C GLU A 7 11.58 -15.18 17.10
N LYS A 8 12.50 -14.81 16.20
CA LYS A 8 13.90 -14.53 16.54
C LYS A 8 14.01 -13.38 17.55
N ILE A 9 13.20 -12.33 17.39
CA ILE A 9 13.14 -11.19 18.31
C ILE A 9 12.72 -11.61 19.72
N LEU A 10 11.66 -12.41 19.82
CA LEU A 10 11.07 -12.82 21.10
C LEU A 10 11.91 -13.86 21.84
N ASN A 11 12.65 -14.70 21.13
CA ASN A 11 13.50 -15.76 21.70
C ASN A 11 14.83 -15.25 22.27
N HIS A 12 15.03 -13.92 22.39
CA HIS A 12 16.24 -13.31 22.93
C HIS A 12 17.55 -13.71 22.20
N GLN A 13 17.47 -14.29 21.00
CA GLN A 13 18.62 -14.60 20.14
C GLN A 13 19.10 -13.38 19.33
N LEU A 14 18.85 -12.18 19.85
CA LEU A 14 18.91 -10.90 19.11
C LEU A 14 20.22 -10.13 19.20
N ILE A 15 21.33 -10.75 19.60
CA ILE A 15 22.62 -10.04 19.53
C ILE A 15 23.22 -10.09 18.12
N ASP A 16 22.40 -10.40 17.11
CA ASP A 16 22.66 -10.04 15.72
C ASP A 16 21.54 -9.12 15.19
N LEU A 17 21.00 -8.28 16.08
CA LEU A 17 20.34 -7.06 15.65
C LEU A 17 21.37 -6.28 14.85
N ASP A 18 21.18 -6.33 13.54
CA ASP A 18 21.52 -5.28 12.63
C ASP A 18 20.95 -3.99 13.23
N LEU A 19 21.57 -3.36 14.23
CA LEU A 19 21.34 -1.99 14.64
C LEU A 19 22.68 -1.31 14.41
N PRO A 20 22.77 -0.28 13.54
CA PRO A 20 24.06 0.33 13.28
C PRO A 20 24.60 0.93 14.59
N ALA A 21 25.83 0.54 14.96
CA ALA A 21 26.59 1.04 16.10
C ALA A 21 26.09 0.65 17.51
N LEU A 22 25.79 -0.62 17.76
CA LEU A 22 25.61 -1.11 19.13
C LEU A 22 26.93 -1.15 19.92
N PRO A 23 26.93 -0.78 21.21
CA PRO A 23 28.07 -0.99 22.10
C PRO A 23 28.42 -2.48 22.21
N ALA A 24 29.71 -2.79 22.36
CA ALA A 24 30.12 -4.14 22.73
C ALA A 24 29.40 -4.60 24.00
N LYS A 25 29.12 -5.91 24.15
CA LYS A 25 28.33 -6.44 25.29
C LYS A 25 28.85 -6.03 26.67
N HIS A 26 30.16 -5.84 26.80
CA HIS A 26 30.84 -5.42 28.03
C HIS A 26 30.90 -3.90 28.23
N ASN A 27 30.46 -3.10 27.25
CA ASN A 27 30.43 -1.64 27.34
C ASN A 27 29.18 -1.17 28.11
N HIS A 28 29.26 -1.25 29.44
CA HIS A 28 28.17 -0.86 30.33
C HIS A 28 27.66 0.56 30.12
N HIS A 29 28.56 1.54 29.96
CA HIS A 29 28.18 2.94 29.75
C HIS A 29 27.48 3.16 28.40
N GLY A 30 27.91 2.48 27.34
CA GLY A 30 27.23 2.54 26.05
C GLY A 30 25.80 2.01 26.13
N TRP A 31 25.61 0.88 26.83
CA TRP A 31 24.27 0.31 27.03
C TRP A 31 23.40 1.16 27.95
N GLU A 32 23.97 1.78 28.98
CA GLU A 32 23.29 2.75 29.84
C GLU A 32 22.78 3.95 29.04
N ALA A 33 23.63 4.54 28.18
CA ALA A 33 23.28 5.67 27.34
C ALA A 33 22.15 5.31 26.35
N LEU A 34 22.26 4.17 25.66
CA LEU A 34 21.22 3.69 24.75
C LEU A 34 19.91 3.39 25.49
N TYR A 35 19.98 2.76 26.67
CA TYR A 35 18.80 2.44 27.46
C TYR A 35 18.06 3.71 27.85
N ARG A 36 18.76 4.73 28.34
CA ARG A 36 18.16 6.02 28.70
C ARG A 36 17.61 6.77 27.48
N LEU A 37 18.26 6.65 26.33
CA LEU A 37 17.81 7.27 25.08
C LEU A 37 16.51 6.62 24.57
N TYR A 38 16.44 5.29 24.55
CA TYR A 38 15.30 4.55 23.99
C TYR A 38 14.14 4.44 24.98
N PHE A 39 14.44 4.30 26.27
CA PHE A 39 13.48 4.02 27.33
C PHE A 39 13.63 4.98 28.52
N PRO A 40 13.49 6.31 28.32
CA PRO A 40 13.64 7.30 29.39
C PRO A 40 12.59 7.17 30.50
N GLU A 41 11.44 6.57 30.18
CA GLU A 41 10.32 6.35 31.12
C GLU A 41 10.57 5.17 32.08
N MET A 42 11.58 4.32 31.83
CA MET A 42 11.82 3.12 32.62
C MET A 42 12.67 3.44 33.86
N PRO A 43 12.36 2.82 35.02
CA PRO A 43 13.07 3.10 36.27
C PRO A 43 14.56 2.73 36.18
N GLU A 44 15.38 3.39 37.00
CA GLU A 44 16.81 3.10 37.09
C GLU A 44 17.03 1.62 37.45
N VAL A 45 17.68 0.92 36.52
CA VAL A 45 17.92 -0.51 36.68
C VAL A 45 19.26 -0.69 37.39
N ASN A 46 19.23 -1.28 38.59
CA ASN A 46 20.44 -1.61 39.35
C ASN A 46 21.19 -2.85 38.80
N THR A 47 21.04 -3.17 37.50
CA THR A 47 21.51 -4.40 36.87
C THR A 47 22.18 -4.15 35.51
N ASN A 48 22.60 -5.22 34.83
CA ASN A 48 23.23 -5.19 33.51
C ASN A 48 22.32 -4.52 32.44
N PHE A 49 22.68 -3.29 32.03
CA PHE A 49 21.97 -2.51 31.02
C PHE A 49 21.79 -3.22 29.68
N TYR A 50 22.72 -4.09 29.28
CA TYR A 50 22.54 -4.91 28.08
C TYR A 50 21.30 -5.81 28.19
N ASN A 51 21.13 -6.49 29.33
CA ASN A 51 19.97 -7.34 29.57
C ASN A 51 18.68 -6.53 29.72
N ALA A 52 18.75 -5.36 30.38
CA ALA A 52 17.61 -4.46 30.53
C ALA A 52 17.11 -3.94 29.18
N PHE A 53 18.04 -3.48 28.32
CA PHE A 53 17.73 -3.04 26.96
C PHE A 53 17.13 -4.18 26.14
N SER A 54 17.75 -5.37 26.16
CA SER A 54 17.24 -6.53 25.42
C SER A 54 15.81 -6.89 25.83
N LYS A 55 15.49 -6.85 27.13
CA LYS A 55 14.14 -7.09 27.64
C LYS A 55 13.15 -6.00 27.18
N ALA A 56 13.53 -4.73 27.28
CA ALA A 56 12.68 -3.61 26.89
C ALA A 56 12.44 -3.57 25.37
N TYR A 57 13.46 -3.89 24.57
CA TYR A 57 13.35 -4.02 23.12
C TYR A 57 12.39 -5.15 22.74
N ALA A 58 12.55 -6.35 23.30
CA ALA A 58 11.64 -7.46 23.07
C ALA A 58 10.21 -7.15 23.54
N GLN A 59 10.05 -6.30 24.56
CA GLN A 59 8.74 -5.91 25.06
C GLN A 59 7.92 -5.15 24.00
N ILE A 60 8.55 -4.33 23.15
CA ILE A 60 7.87 -3.63 22.04
C ILE A 60 7.10 -4.64 21.16
N PHE A 61 7.71 -5.80 20.89
CA PHE A 61 7.10 -6.83 20.05
C PHE A 61 6.08 -7.70 20.80
N ARG A 62 6.27 -7.90 22.12
CA ARG A 62 5.25 -8.53 22.97
C ARG A 62 3.98 -7.69 23.06
N ASP A 63 4.13 -6.37 23.12
CA ASP A 63 2.99 -5.46 23.15
C ASP A 63 2.16 -5.59 21.88
N GLY A 64 2.81 -5.66 20.71
CA GLY A 64 2.14 -5.94 19.44
C GLY A 64 1.37 -7.27 19.43
N LEU A 65 1.92 -8.33 20.02
CA LEU A 65 1.21 -9.62 20.16
C LEU A 65 -0.02 -9.55 21.06
N ASN A 66 -0.02 -8.64 22.03
CA ASN A 66 -1.14 -8.39 22.94
C ASN A 66 -2.07 -7.27 22.44
N SER A 67 -2.01 -6.92 21.15
CA SER A 67 -2.80 -5.83 20.54
C SER A 67 -2.59 -4.46 21.20
N SER A 68 -1.45 -4.25 21.85
CA SER A 68 -1.06 -2.97 22.45
C SER A 68 -0.20 -2.16 21.47
N PRO A 69 -0.25 -0.81 21.51
CA PRO A 69 0.54 0.03 20.61
C PRO A 69 2.04 -0.21 20.79
N MET A 70 2.75 -0.42 19.68
CA MET A 70 4.18 -0.73 19.71
C MET A 70 5.04 0.53 19.77
N LEU A 71 4.66 1.59 19.03
CA LEU A 71 5.42 2.83 18.92
C LEU A 71 4.81 4.03 19.65
N GLN A 72 3.47 4.11 19.75
CA GLN A 72 2.74 5.33 20.20
C GLN A 72 3.34 6.02 21.44
N TYR A 73 3.63 5.24 22.48
CA TYR A 73 4.09 5.73 23.79
C TYR A 73 5.61 5.55 23.97
N ARG A 74 6.36 5.39 22.87
CA ARG A 74 7.82 5.21 22.91
C ARG A 74 8.54 6.53 22.64
N SER A 75 9.78 6.58 23.10
CA SER A 75 10.66 7.73 22.89
C SER A 75 10.80 8.06 21.41
N LYS A 76 11.18 9.31 21.13
CA LYS A 76 11.50 9.72 19.76
C LYS A 76 12.62 8.86 19.16
N ALA A 77 13.60 8.45 19.95
CA ALA A 77 14.69 7.58 19.50
C ALA A 77 14.17 6.24 18.96
N VAL A 78 13.24 5.60 19.67
CA VAL A 78 12.59 4.36 19.19
C VAL A 78 11.80 4.60 17.90
N ARG A 79 11.04 5.69 17.84
CA ARG A 79 10.20 6.04 16.67
C ARG A 79 11.00 6.51 15.45
N SER A 80 12.28 6.82 15.62
CA SER A 80 13.19 7.26 14.54
C SER A 80 14.21 6.17 14.15
N ASP A 81 14.23 5.04 14.86
CA ASP A 81 15.11 3.93 14.54
C ASP A 81 14.56 3.18 13.33
N LYS A 82 15.19 3.38 12.16
CA LYS A 82 14.75 2.80 10.89
C LYS A 82 14.53 1.29 10.98
N ARG A 83 15.47 0.54 11.57
CA ARG A 83 15.42 -0.93 11.53
C ARG A 83 14.40 -1.47 12.52
N LEU A 84 14.30 -0.87 13.71
CA LEU A 84 13.24 -1.18 14.67
C LEU A 84 11.87 -0.91 14.06
N VAL A 85 11.66 0.30 13.52
CA VAL A 85 10.38 0.70 12.90
C VAL A 85 10.04 -0.19 11.72
N TYR A 86 11.00 -0.53 10.86
CA TYR A 86 10.80 -1.47 9.75
C TYR A 86 10.23 -2.81 10.23
N HIS A 87 10.80 -3.40 11.29
CA HIS A 87 10.29 -4.65 11.86
C HIS A 87 8.90 -4.49 12.49
N VAL A 88 8.64 -3.34 13.14
CA VAL A 88 7.32 -3.04 13.71
C VAL A 88 6.26 -2.92 12.62
N VAL A 89 6.50 -2.13 11.57
CA VAL A 89 5.50 -1.92 10.50
C VAL A 89 5.33 -3.15 9.61
N SER A 90 6.36 -3.98 9.47
CA SER A 90 6.24 -5.29 8.83
C SER A 90 5.28 -6.22 9.60
N PHE A 91 5.20 -6.07 10.92
CA PHE A 91 4.27 -6.82 11.75
C PHE A 91 2.87 -6.20 11.78
N CYS A 92 2.81 -4.89 11.98
CA CYS A 92 1.58 -4.12 12.09
C CYS A 92 1.72 -2.81 11.29
N GLY A 93 1.29 -2.83 10.03
CA GLY A 93 1.47 -1.68 9.12
C GLY A 93 0.90 -0.36 9.66
N SER A 94 -0.19 -0.41 10.42
CA SER A 94 -0.81 0.77 11.03
C SER A 94 0.07 1.53 12.05
N GLU A 95 1.17 0.92 12.53
CA GLU A 95 2.14 1.59 13.41
C GLU A 95 2.96 2.67 12.68
N LEU A 96 2.93 2.70 11.33
CA LEU A 96 3.61 3.74 10.54
C LEU A 96 3.17 5.16 10.97
N LYS A 97 1.93 5.33 11.43
CA LYS A 97 1.38 6.60 11.95
C LYS A 97 2.17 7.21 13.11
N TRP A 98 2.95 6.40 13.83
CA TRP A 98 3.75 6.84 14.96
C TRP A 98 5.23 6.98 14.62
N ALA A 99 5.67 6.46 13.48
CA ALA A 99 7.05 6.62 13.03
C ALA A 99 7.39 8.10 12.81
N ASP A 100 8.67 8.46 12.95
CA ASP A 100 9.16 9.79 12.60
C ASP A 100 8.89 10.10 11.11
N ASP A 101 8.68 11.38 10.78
CA ASP A 101 8.32 11.83 9.43
C ASP A 101 9.33 11.37 8.37
N LEU A 102 10.61 11.27 8.73
CA LEU A 102 11.65 10.75 7.84
C LEU A 102 11.40 9.30 7.42
N LEU A 103 10.83 8.49 8.32
CA LEU A 103 10.50 7.08 8.07
C LEU A 103 9.13 6.91 7.39
N GLN A 104 8.19 7.82 7.63
CA GLN A 104 6.96 7.91 6.83
C GLN A 104 7.24 8.27 5.37
N ASN A 105 8.41 8.85 5.09
CA ASN A 105 8.91 9.18 3.75
C ASN A 105 9.95 8.17 3.22
N ASP A 106 10.34 7.17 4.02
CA ASP A 106 11.31 6.15 3.62
C ASP A 106 10.60 5.03 2.85
N LYS A 107 10.87 4.93 1.55
CA LYS A 107 10.19 3.99 0.64
C LYS A 107 10.22 2.54 1.12
N GLU A 108 11.35 2.08 1.65
CA GLU A 108 11.50 0.71 2.16
C GLU A 108 10.61 0.45 3.38
N THR A 109 10.58 1.39 4.34
CA THR A 109 9.72 1.32 5.53
C THR A 109 8.24 1.37 5.15
N VAL A 110 7.86 2.26 4.22
CA VAL A 110 6.46 2.36 3.77
C VAL A 110 6.02 1.12 3.00
N LEU A 111 6.87 0.55 2.13
CA LEU A 111 6.57 -0.70 1.42
C LEU A 111 6.29 -1.85 2.39
N ALA A 112 7.11 -2.00 3.43
CA ALA A 112 6.87 -3.00 4.48
C ALA A 112 5.55 -2.76 5.22
N ALA A 113 5.22 -1.50 5.50
CA ALA A 113 3.96 -1.14 6.14
C ALA A 113 2.74 -1.50 5.28
N VAL A 114 2.72 -1.13 3.99
CA VAL A 114 1.58 -1.40 3.09
C VAL A 114 1.43 -2.86 2.71
N GLU A 115 2.52 -3.63 2.73
CA GLU A 115 2.49 -5.08 2.56
C GLU A 115 1.84 -5.76 3.78
N SER A 116 2.03 -5.22 4.98
CA SER A 116 1.38 -5.70 6.20
C SER A 116 -0.09 -5.26 6.27
N ASP A 117 -0.36 -3.98 6.04
CA ASP A 117 -1.70 -3.38 6.02
C ASP A 117 -1.79 -2.31 4.93
N CYS A 118 -2.57 -2.58 3.88
CA CYS A 118 -2.78 -1.65 2.76
C CYS A 118 -3.23 -0.23 3.17
N ASN A 119 -3.90 -0.07 4.31
CA ASN A 119 -4.36 1.24 4.78
C ASN A 119 -3.23 2.06 5.41
N ALA A 120 -2.06 1.46 5.67
CA ALA A 120 -0.89 2.18 6.18
C ALA A 120 -0.44 3.31 5.23
N LEU A 121 -0.82 3.25 3.95
CA LEU A 121 -0.59 4.32 2.98
C LEU A 121 -1.14 5.69 3.44
N GLU A 122 -2.20 5.70 4.26
CA GLU A 122 -2.73 6.92 4.91
C GLU A 122 -1.67 7.72 5.66
N PHE A 123 -0.74 7.00 6.30
CA PHE A 123 0.28 7.55 7.17
C PHE A 123 1.62 7.76 6.48
N ALA A 124 1.71 7.37 5.21
CA ALA A 124 2.88 7.66 4.41
C ALA A 124 2.92 9.15 4.04
N SER A 125 4.11 9.68 3.76
CA SER A 125 4.26 11.06 3.31
C SER A 125 3.51 11.30 1.98
N PRO A 126 3.20 12.56 1.64
CA PRO A 126 2.61 12.88 0.33
C PRO A 126 3.44 12.38 -0.86
N LEU A 127 4.77 12.34 -0.73
CA LEU A 127 5.66 11.79 -1.75
C LEU A 127 5.47 10.27 -1.92
N MET A 128 5.26 9.54 -0.83
CA MET A 128 5.00 8.09 -0.89
C MET A 128 3.57 7.77 -1.33
N GLN A 129 2.60 8.63 -1.01
CA GLN A 129 1.23 8.56 -1.56
C GLN A 129 1.17 8.88 -3.06
N ASP A 130 2.20 9.51 -3.60
CA ASP A 130 2.39 9.79 -5.03
C ASP A 130 3.43 8.87 -5.68
N ASP A 131 3.98 7.86 -4.98
CA ASP A 131 4.93 6.90 -5.56
C ASP A 131 4.17 5.72 -6.18
N ASP A 132 4.35 5.52 -7.50
CA ASP A 132 3.65 4.48 -8.27
C ASP A 132 3.85 3.09 -7.64
N ASP A 133 5.08 2.71 -7.26
CA ASP A 133 5.38 1.37 -6.74
C ASP A 133 4.73 1.13 -5.38
N VAL A 134 4.79 2.13 -4.49
CA VAL A 134 4.18 2.07 -3.16
C VAL A 134 2.68 1.89 -3.28
N VAL A 135 2.01 2.67 -4.13
CA VAL A 135 0.56 2.61 -4.29
C VAL A 135 0.14 1.32 -4.98
N PHE A 136 0.86 0.86 -6.01
CA PHE A 136 0.58 -0.44 -6.64
C PHE A 136 0.73 -1.60 -5.65
N LYS A 137 1.78 -1.59 -4.83
CA LYS A 137 1.99 -2.60 -3.78
C LYS A 137 0.84 -2.59 -2.76
N ALA A 138 0.39 -1.40 -2.36
CA ALA A 138 -0.74 -1.25 -1.45
C ALA A 138 -2.07 -1.76 -2.07
N ILE A 139 -2.31 -1.50 -3.36
CA ILE A 139 -3.50 -1.99 -4.09
C ILE A 139 -3.50 -3.52 -4.21
N GLY A 140 -2.36 -4.14 -4.50
CA GLY A 140 -2.25 -5.59 -4.62
C GLY A 140 -2.55 -6.35 -3.31
N ASN A 141 -2.55 -5.65 -2.18
CA ASN A 141 -2.94 -6.22 -0.89
C ASN A 141 -4.47 -6.12 -0.72
N LYS A 142 -5.15 -7.23 -1.03
CA LYS A 142 -6.62 -7.47 -1.14
C LYS A 142 -7.50 -7.06 0.04
N ARG A 143 -6.96 -6.37 1.05
CA ARG A 143 -7.60 -6.15 2.36
C ARG A 143 -8.18 -4.74 2.55
N GLY A 144 -8.15 -3.87 1.53
CA GLY A 144 -8.70 -2.52 1.71
C GLY A 144 -8.76 -1.66 0.47
N PHE A 145 -8.76 -0.35 0.71
CA PHE A 145 -9.05 0.69 -0.27
C PHE A 145 -7.82 1.60 -0.48
N ALA A 146 -6.65 1.02 -0.76
CA ALA A 146 -5.40 1.77 -0.84
C ALA A 146 -5.48 3.00 -1.76
N ILE A 147 -6.17 2.88 -2.91
CA ILE A 147 -6.35 3.99 -3.85
C ILE A 147 -7.02 5.23 -3.22
N ARG A 148 -7.74 5.11 -2.10
CA ARG A 148 -8.33 6.27 -1.40
C ARG A 148 -7.27 7.26 -0.90
N TYR A 149 -6.09 6.76 -0.55
CA TYR A 149 -4.96 7.54 -0.04
C TYR A 149 -3.96 7.94 -1.11
N ALA A 150 -4.10 7.41 -2.33
CA ALA A 150 -3.25 7.81 -3.44
C ALA A 150 -3.44 9.30 -3.78
N SER A 151 -2.39 9.90 -4.32
CA SER A 151 -2.41 11.25 -4.84
C SER A 151 -3.48 11.44 -5.93
N PRO A 152 -3.93 12.68 -6.19
CA PRO A 152 -4.81 12.98 -7.32
C PRO A 152 -4.22 12.50 -8.66
N ARG A 153 -2.90 12.70 -8.87
CA ARG A 153 -2.19 12.26 -10.09
C ARG A 153 -2.38 10.76 -10.33
N LEU A 154 -2.21 9.94 -9.28
CA LEU A 154 -2.35 8.48 -9.39
C LEU A 154 -3.81 8.03 -9.52
N LYS A 155 -4.77 8.78 -9.00
CA LYS A 155 -6.21 8.56 -9.19
C LYS A 155 -6.70 8.89 -10.61
N GLU A 156 -5.88 9.55 -11.42
CA GLU A 156 -6.13 9.79 -12.84
C GLU A 156 -5.41 8.76 -13.74
N ASN A 157 -4.51 7.96 -13.17
CA ASN A 157 -3.81 6.91 -13.91
C ASN A 157 -4.74 5.71 -14.18
N ASN A 158 -5.03 5.47 -15.45
CA ASN A 158 -5.93 4.40 -15.88
C ASN A 158 -5.51 3.01 -15.40
N ASP A 159 -4.21 2.69 -15.43
CA ASP A 159 -3.71 1.37 -15.03
C ASP A 159 -3.87 1.18 -13.52
N MET A 160 -3.56 2.23 -12.74
CA MET A 160 -3.74 2.26 -11.30
C MET A 160 -5.22 2.08 -10.91
N CYS A 161 -6.11 2.84 -11.54
CA CYS A 161 -7.56 2.73 -11.33
C CYS A 161 -8.09 1.36 -11.70
N GLN A 162 -7.62 0.80 -12.83
CA GLN A 162 -8.01 -0.52 -13.29
C GLN A 162 -7.61 -1.60 -12.29
N SER A 163 -6.34 -1.61 -11.86
CA SER A 163 -5.86 -2.56 -10.85
C SER A 163 -6.65 -2.44 -9.55
N ALA A 164 -6.95 -1.22 -9.10
CA ALA A 164 -7.72 -1.00 -7.87
C ALA A 164 -9.14 -1.60 -7.94
N VAL A 165 -9.88 -1.39 -9.04
CA VAL A 165 -11.25 -1.93 -9.16
C VAL A 165 -11.28 -3.43 -9.43
N GLU A 166 -10.21 -4.00 -9.98
CA GLU A 166 -10.09 -5.43 -10.17
C GLU A 166 -9.86 -6.14 -8.83
N GLU A 167 -8.99 -5.61 -7.99
CA GLU A 167 -8.77 -6.13 -6.63
C GLU A 167 -9.97 -5.92 -5.72
N ASN A 168 -10.61 -4.74 -5.77
CA ASN A 168 -11.81 -4.43 -5.01
C ASN A 168 -12.75 -3.50 -5.78
N GLY A 169 -13.86 -4.03 -6.31
CA GLY A 169 -14.80 -3.24 -7.10
C GLY A 169 -15.36 -1.98 -6.41
N LEU A 170 -15.41 -1.94 -5.08
CA LEU A 170 -15.84 -0.76 -4.33
C LEU A 170 -14.82 0.39 -4.38
N ALA A 171 -13.58 0.13 -4.80
CA ALA A 171 -12.56 1.17 -5.03
C ALA A 171 -13.00 2.23 -6.05
N LEU A 172 -14.00 1.92 -6.89
CA LEU A 172 -14.64 2.86 -7.79
C LEU A 172 -15.17 4.12 -7.07
N GLU A 173 -15.54 4.02 -5.79
CA GLU A 173 -15.93 5.16 -4.94
C GLU A 173 -14.88 6.27 -4.90
N HIS A 174 -13.60 5.90 -4.88
CA HIS A 174 -12.47 6.81 -4.66
C HIS A 174 -11.82 7.31 -5.96
N ILE A 175 -12.26 6.79 -7.10
CA ILE A 175 -11.81 7.25 -8.42
C ILE A 175 -12.67 8.44 -8.84
N PRO A 176 -12.11 9.54 -9.40
CA PRO A 176 -12.91 10.69 -9.81
C PRO A 176 -13.97 10.31 -10.85
N SER A 177 -15.16 10.90 -10.75
CA SER A 177 -16.32 10.53 -11.59
C SER A 177 -16.05 10.63 -13.09
N GLN A 178 -15.20 11.56 -13.52
CA GLN A 178 -14.76 11.74 -14.91
C GLN A 178 -14.00 10.54 -15.48
N HIS A 179 -13.36 9.72 -14.64
CA HIS A 179 -12.62 8.51 -15.04
C HIS A 179 -13.43 7.23 -14.87
N ARG A 180 -14.64 7.30 -14.30
CA ARG A 180 -15.56 6.15 -14.14
C ARG A 180 -16.30 5.89 -15.44
N ASP A 181 -15.55 5.48 -16.46
CA ASP A 181 -16.09 5.08 -17.76
C ASP A 181 -16.80 3.72 -17.69
N LEU A 182 -17.45 3.34 -18.80
CA LEU A 182 -18.17 2.06 -18.87
C LEU A 182 -17.26 0.87 -18.58
N ASN A 183 -16.04 0.85 -19.14
CA ASN A 183 -15.13 -0.29 -18.98
C ASN A 183 -14.69 -0.45 -17.53
N LEU A 184 -14.30 0.63 -16.87
CA LEU A 184 -13.89 0.65 -15.47
C LEU A 184 -15.05 0.24 -14.55
N SER A 185 -16.26 0.75 -14.81
CA SER A 185 -17.48 0.35 -14.10
C SER A 185 -17.81 -1.13 -14.29
N LEU A 186 -17.67 -1.68 -15.51
CA LEU A 186 -17.89 -3.11 -15.76
C LEU A 186 -16.85 -3.97 -15.02
N ARG A 187 -15.57 -3.57 -15.00
CA ARG A 187 -14.54 -4.25 -14.20
C ARG A 187 -14.86 -4.22 -12.71
N ALA A 188 -15.32 -3.07 -12.21
CA ALA A 188 -15.73 -2.92 -10.82
C ALA A 188 -16.91 -3.84 -10.47
N LEU A 189 -17.94 -3.93 -11.32
CA LEU A 189 -19.09 -4.83 -11.15
C LEU A 189 -18.73 -6.31 -11.19
N ARG A 190 -17.67 -6.66 -11.94
CA ARG A 190 -17.13 -8.02 -11.97
C ARG A 190 -16.52 -8.41 -10.62
N SER A 191 -15.75 -7.51 -10.03
CA SER A 191 -15.12 -7.72 -8.71
C SER A 191 -16.14 -7.65 -7.57
N ASN A 192 -17.04 -6.66 -7.60
CA ASN A 192 -18.07 -6.47 -6.59
C ASN A 192 -19.35 -5.85 -7.19
N PHE A 193 -20.47 -6.58 -7.12
CA PHE A 193 -21.76 -6.12 -7.65
C PHE A 193 -22.25 -4.80 -7.03
N PHE A 194 -21.90 -4.55 -5.76
CA PHE A 194 -22.26 -3.30 -5.08
C PHE A 194 -21.51 -2.07 -5.62
N ALA A 195 -20.51 -2.25 -6.49
CA ALA A 195 -19.88 -1.14 -7.22
C ALA A 195 -20.87 -0.35 -8.10
N SER A 196 -22.04 -0.93 -8.41
CA SER A 196 -23.18 -0.26 -9.06
C SER A 196 -23.57 1.06 -8.37
N LEU A 197 -23.43 1.14 -7.04
CA LEU A 197 -23.71 2.34 -6.25
C LEU A 197 -22.86 3.55 -6.68
N TYR A 198 -21.66 3.31 -7.20
CA TYR A 198 -20.68 4.35 -7.55
C TYR A 198 -20.55 4.61 -9.05
N CYS A 199 -21.27 3.85 -9.88
CA CYS A 199 -21.31 4.06 -11.33
C CYS A 199 -22.03 5.37 -11.67
N THR A 200 -21.50 6.12 -12.66
CA THR A 200 -22.04 7.43 -13.04
C THR A 200 -23.41 7.30 -13.74
N ALA A 201 -24.21 8.37 -13.70
CA ALA A 201 -25.52 8.37 -14.36
C ALA A 201 -25.44 8.09 -15.87
N ASN A 202 -24.37 8.54 -16.53
CA ASN A 202 -24.14 8.28 -17.95
C ASN A 202 -23.88 6.79 -18.21
N VAL A 203 -23.04 6.15 -17.39
CA VAL A 203 -22.79 4.71 -17.47
C VAL A 203 -24.07 3.91 -17.21
N ARG A 204 -24.88 4.29 -16.21
CA ARG A 204 -26.13 3.59 -15.90
C ARG A 204 -27.18 3.59 -17.02
N LYS A 205 -27.07 4.54 -17.97
CA LYS A 205 -27.96 4.63 -19.14
C LYS A 205 -27.50 3.75 -20.31
N THR A 206 -26.29 3.21 -20.28
CA THR A 206 -25.81 2.38 -21.38
C THR A 206 -26.51 1.02 -21.37
N ILE A 207 -26.76 0.49 -22.57
CA ILE A 207 -27.42 -0.80 -22.75
C ILE A 207 -26.57 -1.92 -22.14
N GLU A 208 -25.24 -1.82 -22.29
CA GLU A 208 -24.28 -2.77 -21.73
C GLU A 208 -24.40 -2.83 -20.20
N TYR A 209 -24.43 -1.68 -19.53
CA TYR A 209 -24.57 -1.63 -18.07
C TYR A 209 -25.90 -2.22 -17.62
N GLN A 210 -27.01 -1.84 -18.27
CA GLN A 210 -28.35 -2.32 -17.91
C GLN A 210 -28.43 -3.84 -18.00
N LYS A 211 -27.95 -4.43 -19.10
CA LYS A 211 -27.90 -5.88 -19.28
C LYS A 211 -27.06 -6.58 -18.21
N VAL A 212 -25.92 -6.00 -17.83
CA VAL A 212 -25.06 -6.55 -16.78
C VAL A 212 -25.71 -6.45 -15.41
N HIS A 213 -26.43 -5.36 -15.13
CA HIS A 213 -27.02 -5.10 -13.82
C HIS A 213 -28.30 -5.92 -13.57
N GLU A 214 -29.03 -6.27 -14.62
CA GLU A 214 -30.20 -7.17 -14.56
C GLU A 214 -29.82 -8.61 -14.18
N LEU A 215 -28.57 -9.02 -14.45
CA LEU A 215 -28.09 -10.36 -14.14
C LEU A 215 -27.72 -10.53 -12.66
N THR A 216 -28.52 -11.32 -11.96
CA THR A 216 -28.27 -11.70 -10.56
C THR A 216 -27.21 -12.80 -10.45
N ASP A 217 -27.18 -13.73 -11.40
CA ASP A 217 -26.18 -14.81 -11.41
C ASP A 217 -24.76 -14.27 -11.67
N TYR A 218 -23.80 -14.72 -10.86
CA TYR A 218 -22.42 -14.27 -10.95
C TYR A 218 -21.71 -14.74 -12.22
N GLN A 219 -21.93 -15.99 -12.64
CA GLN A 219 -21.24 -16.59 -13.78
C GLN A 219 -21.70 -15.93 -15.09
N GLU A 220 -23.00 -15.82 -15.28
CA GLU A 220 -23.59 -15.16 -16.45
C GLU A 220 -23.14 -13.70 -16.55
N ARG A 221 -23.21 -12.97 -15.44
CA ARG A 221 -22.75 -11.58 -15.38
C ARG A 221 -21.26 -11.46 -15.73
N ASN A 222 -20.42 -12.32 -15.18
CA ASN A 222 -18.98 -12.29 -15.43
C ASN A 222 -18.64 -12.61 -16.90
N GLN A 223 -19.32 -13.58 -17.51
CA GLN A 223 -19.17 -13.90 -18.93
C GLN A 223 -19.57 -12.72 -19.82
N LEU A 224 -20.70 -12.08 -19.52
CA LEU A 224 -21.18 -10.93 -20.28
C LEU A 224 -20.24 -9.72 -20.14
N ILE A 225 -19.76 -9.43 -18.93
CA ILE A 225 -18.75 -8.39 -18.70
C ILE A 225 -17.48 -8.68 -19.51
N THR A 226 -17.00 -9.92 -19.48
CA THR A 226 -15.80 -10.35 -20.22
C THR A 226 -15.97 -10.13 -21.72
N PHE A 227 -17.14 -10.48 -22.26
CA PHE A 227 -17.48 -10.23 -23.66
C PHE A 227 -17.44 -8.73 -24.02
N PHE A 228 -18.04 -7.87 -23.20
CA PHE A 228 -18.04 -6.41 -23.44
C PHE A 228 -16.63 -5.81 -23.37
N LEU A 229 -15.82 -6.22 -22.38
CA LEU A 229 -14.44 -5.75 -22.25
C LEU A 229 -13.57 -6.20 -23.44
N ALA A 230 -13.73 -7.44 -23.91
CA ALA A 230 -13.03 -7.95 -25.09
C ALA A 230 -13.39 -7.14 -26.34
N LYS A 231 -14.69 -6.86 -26.56
CA LYS A 231 -15.15 -6.04 -27.69
C LYS A 231 -14.57 -4.63 -27.66
N SER A 232 -14.49 -4.00 -26.48
CA SER A 232 -13.88 -2.67 -26.35
C SER A 232 -12.37 -2.67 -26.63
N SER A 233 -11.67 -3.77 -26.32
CA SER A 233 -10.23 -3.88 -26.62
C SER A 233 -9.98 -4.03 -28.13
N ALA A 234 -10.81 -4.81 -28.82
CA ALA A 234 -10.72 -5.02 -30.26
C ALA A 234 -10.95 -3.71 -31.03
N THR A 235 -11.92 -2.89 -30.61
CA THR A 235 -12.18 -1.58 -31.24
C THR A 235 -11.07 -0.56 -30.99
N LYS A 236 -10.43 -0.56 -29.81
CA LYS A 236 -9.24 0.28 -29.54
C LYS A 236 -8.06 -0.12 -30.42
N ASN A 237 -7.81 -1.42 -30.58
CA ASN A 237 -6.73 -1.91 -31.43
C ASN A 237 -6.97 -1.56 -32.90
N ALA A 238 -8.17 -1.76 -33.41
CA ALA A 238 -8.54 -1.38 -34.78
C ALA A 238 -8.37 0.12 -35.06
N ARG A 239 -8.69 0.99 -34.10
CA ARG A 239 -8.47 2.44 -34.25
C ARG A 239 -6.98 2.82 -34.25
N LYS A 240 -6.15 2.15 -33.45
CA LYS A 240 -4.68 2.38 -33.44
C LYS A 240 -4.02 1.97 -34.75
N THR A 241 -4.44 0.87 -35.38
CA THR A 241 -3.92 0.44 -36.69
C THR A 241 -4.29 1.44 -37.79
N ILE A 242 -5.52 1.93 -37.82
CA ILE A 242 -5.97 2.91 -38.84
C ILE A 242 -5.17 4.23 -38.72
N THR A 243 -4.89 4.70 -37.50
CA THR A 243 -4.08 5.92 -37.30
C THR A 243 -2.59 5.75 -37.61
N ALA A 244 -2.10 4.52 -37.72
CA ALA A 244 -0.70 4.24 -38.08
C ALA A 244 -0.49 4.05 -39.59
N GLU A 245 -1.57 4.00 -40.39
CA GLU A 245 -1.56 3.74 -41.83
C GLU A 245 -1.86 4.99 -42.70
N GLU A 246 -1.90 6.20 -42.15
CA GLU A 246 -1.95 7.41 -43.02
C GLU A 246 -0.63 7.54 -43.80
N PRO A 247 -0.63 7.37 -45.14
CA PRO A 247 0.57 7.54 -45.94
C PRO A 247 0.88 9.03 -46.01
N ASN A 248 2.13 9.38 -45.73
CA ASN A 248 2.70 10.69 -45.99
C ASN A 248 2.81 10.87 -47.52
N GLU A 249 1.70 11.20 -48.20
CA GLU A 249 1.71 11.62 -49.60
C GLU A 249 2.31 13.04 -49.67
N SER A 250 3.65 13.08 -49.69
CA SER A 250 4.41 14.24 -50.15
C SER A 250 4.11 14.46 -51.63
N ILE A 251 3.29 15.46 -51.92
CA ILE A 251 3.06 16.02 -53.25
C ILE A 251 4.40 16.59 -53.74
N GLU A 252 5.11 15.83 -54.58
CA GLU A 252 6.18 16.37 -55.44
C GLU A 252 5.53 17.32 -56.45
N THR A 253 5.81 18.61 -56.29
CA THR A 253 5.51 19.63 -57.28
C THR A 253 6.57 19.52 -58.39
N LEU A 254 6.15 19.13 -59.59
CA LEU A 254 6.94 19.27 -60.81
C LEU A 254 6.93 20.74 -61.23
N ASP A 255 8.08 21.40 -61.16
CA ASP A 255 8.34 22.67 -61.84
C ASP A 255 8.60 22.44 -63.34
N LEU A 256 7.93 23.22 -64.18
CA LEU A 256 8.19 23.44 -65.61
C LEU A 256 8.62 24.89 -65.82
#